data_AF-A0AAJ1TM73-F1
#
_entry.id   AF-A0AAJ1TM73-F1
#
_cell.length_a   1.000
_cell.length_b   1.000
_cell.length_c   1.000
_cell.angle_alpha   90.00
_cell.angle_beta   90.00
_cell.angle_gamma   90.00
#
_symmetry.space_group_name_H-M   'P 1'
#
loop_
_entity.id
_entity.type
_entity.pdbx_description
1 polymer ?
#
loop_
_entity_poly.entity_id
_entity_poly.type
_entity_poly.pdbx_seq_one_letter_code
_entity_poly.pdbx_strand_id
1 'polypeptide(L)'
;MIRMRAPEGLTGFSHQGHAIEVGADGAVLVDPRHRLDLEAHGFSPWDAPAAASTAVSVALGPLDADRARLVALFTETVAAMPDDEVARMIADADQRRRLEQEEAERIDPAQVTVEAIELMKRHELFAFLRKRGIRVVPPVDNETLRANARAALAPAS
;
A
#
# COMPACT_ATOMS: atom_id res chain seq x y z
N MET A 1 -27.95 -6.47 -6.11
CA MET A 1 -27.42 -7.70 -5.49
C MET A 1 -26.84 -8.58 -6.57
N ILE A 2 -25.60 -9.02 -6.40
CA ILE A 2 -24.93 -10.00 -7.25
C ILE A 2 -24.78 -11.32 -6.49
N ARG A 3 -24.73 -12.43 -7.22
CA ARG A 3 -24.46 -13.75 -6.66
C ARG A 3 -22.98 -14.06 -6.81
N MET A 4 -22.35 -14.42 -5.70
CA MET A 4 -20.96 -14.86 -5.64
C MET A 4 -20.89 -16.25 -5.00
N ARG A 5 -19.80 -16.97 -5.26
CA ARG A 5 -19.49 -18.27 -4.69
C ARG A 5 -18.49 -18.10 -3.55
N ALA A 6 -18.85 -18.61 -2.38
CA ALA A 6 -17.99 -18.62 -1.20
C ALA A 6 -16.80 -19.59 -1.37
N PRO A 7 -15.67 -19.31 -0.70
CA PRO A 7 -14.60 -20.29 -0.53
C PRO A 7 -15.09 -21.60 0.11
N GLU A 8 -14.48 -22.72 -0.25
CA GLU A 8 -14.81 -24.02 0.35
C GLU A 8 -14.55 -24.02 1.87
N GLY A 9 -15.48 -24.63 2.62
CA GLY A 9 -15.39 -24.73 4.09
C GLY A 9 -15.86 -23.50 4.85
N LEU A 10 -16.27 -22.41 4.18
CA LEU A 10 -16.83 -21.24 4.82
C LEU A 10 -18.29 -21.48 5.25
N THR A 11 -18.54 -21.43 6.55
CA THR A 11 -19.88 -21.66 7.14
C THR A 11 -20.61 -20.36 7.52
N GLY A 12 -19.93 -19.21 7.47
CA GLY A 12 -20.49 -17.88 7.70
C GLY A 12 -19.40 -16.81 7.78
N PHE A 13 -19.74 -15.57 7.45
CA PHE A 13 -18.84 -14.42 7.58
C PHE A 13 -19.61 -13.12 7.81
N SER A 14 -18.92 -12.07 8.26
CA SER A 14 -19.47 -10.73 8.42
C SER A 14 -18.68 -9.74 7.57
N HIS A 15 -19.38 -8.82 6.90
CA HIS A 15 -18.78 -7.74 6.12
C HIS A 15 -19.42 -6.42 6.51
N GLN A 16 -18.62 -5.41 6.85
CA GLN A 16 -19.09 -4.09 7.29
C GLN A 16 -20.10 -4.17 8.46
N GLY A 17 -19.84 -5.07 9.42
CA GLY A 17 -20.68 -5.27 10.60
C GLY A 17 -21.98 -6.05 10.36
N HIS A 18 -22.23 -6.53 9.14
CA HIS A 18 -23.41 -7.32 8.79
C HIS A 18 -23.03 -8.77 8.54
N ALA A 19 -23.67 -9.69 9.26
CA ALA A 19 -23.56 -11.12 8.98
C ALA A 19 -24.21 -11.43 7.63
N ILE A 20 -23.49 -12.15 6.77
CA ILE A 20 -23.98 -12.60 5.47
C ILE A 20 -24.06 -14.12 5.50
N GLU A 21 -25.24 -14.66 5.22
CA GLU A 21 -25.47 -16.10 5.18
C GLU A 21 -24.93 -16.71 3.89
N VAL A 22 -24.26 -17.86 4.04
CA VAL A 22 -23.80 -18.68 2.92
C VAL A 22 -24.86 -19.74 2.67
N GLY A 23 -25.40 -19.78 1.45
CA GLY A 23 -26.36 -20.79 1.02
C GLY A 23 -25.75 -22.20 1.05
N ALA A 24 -26.59 -23.23 1.12
CA ALA A 24 -26.15 -24.64 1.13
C ALA A 24 -25.36 -25.06 -0.13
N ASP A 25 -25.49 -24.28 -1.20
CA ASP A 25 -24.77 -24.40 -2.47
C ASP A 25 -23.50 -23.53 -2.54
N GLY A 26 -23.11 -22.91 -1.42
CA GLY A 26 -21.99 -21.97 -1.34
C GLY A 26 -22.31 -20.60 -1.95
N ALA A 27 -23.57 -20.28 -2.25
CA ALA A 27 -23.94 -18.99 -2.82
C ALA A 27 -24.04 -17.89 -1.77
N VAL A 28 -23.62 -16.69 -2.16
CA VAL A 28 -23.71 -15.48 -1.34
C VAL A 28 -24.29 -14.34 -2.17
N LEU A 29 -25.27 -13.65 -1.61
CA LEU A 29 -25.90 -12.48 -2.23
C LEU A 29 -25.34 -11.20 -1.60
N VAL A 30 -24.61 -10.42 -2.39
CA VAL A 30 -23.90 -9.22 -1.93
C VAL A 30 -24.20 -8.01 -2.80
N ASP A 31 -24.03 -6.81 -2.26
CA ASP A 31 -24.08 -5.60 -3.04
C ASP A 31 -22.90 -5.56 -4.04
N PRO A 32 -23.11 -5.15 -5.32
CA PRO A 32 -22.03 -5.03 -6.29
C PRO A 32 -20.80 -4.23 -5.81
N ARG A 33 -21.00 -3.26 -4.91
CA ARG A 33 -19.93 -2.42 -4.34
C ARG A 33 -18.92 -3.22 -3.51
N HIS A 34 -19.31 -4.36 -2.95
CA HIS A 34 -18.45 -5.21 -2.12
C HIS A 34 -17.75 -6.32 -2.91
N ARG A 35 -17.99 -6.39 -4.23
CA ARG A 35 -17.47 -7.45 -5.08
C ARG A 35 -15.95 -7.57 -5.03
N LEU A 36 -15.24 -6.45 -5.24
CA LEU A 36 -13.78 -6.45 -5.31
C LEU A 36 -13.14 -6.85 -3.98
N ASP A 37 -13.71 -6.37 -2.87
CA ASP A 37 -13.25 -6.73 -1.53
C ASP A 37 -13.42 -8.25 -1.29
N LEU A 38 -14.57 -8.81 -1.66
CA LEU A 38 -14.84 -10.23 -1.49
C LEU A 38 -14.00 -11.11 -2.44
N GLU A 39 -13.75 -10.66 -3.67
CA GLU A 39 -12.82 -11.34 -4.58
C GLU A 39 -11.40 -11.41 -3.99
N ALA A 40 -10.94 -10.36 -3.31
CA ALA A 40 -9.65 -10.37 -2.60
C ALA A 40 -9.60 -11.36 -1.42
N HIS A 41 -10.76 -11.75 -0.89
CA HIS A 41 -10.92 -12.76 0.16
C HIS A 41 -11.29 -14.16 -0.37
N GLY A 42 -11.13 -14.39 -1.68
CA GLY A 42 -11.28 -15.71 -2.29
C GLY A 42 -12.69 -16.06 -2.75
N PHE A 43 -13.63 -15.13 -2.69
CA PHE A 43 -14.94 -15.32 -3.32
C PHE A 43 -14.81 -15.21 -4.84
N SER A 44 -15.64 -15.95 -5.58
CA SER A 44 -15.62 -15.93 -7.04
C SER A 44 -16.99 -15.56 -7.63
N PRO A 45 -17.05 -15.00 -8.85
CA PRO A 45 -18.33 -14.76 -9.52
C PRO A 45 -19.05 -16.07 -9.80
N TRP A 46 -20.39 -16.09 -9.63
CA TRP A 46 -21.18 -17.31 -9.83
C TRP A 46 -21.10 -17.88 -11.26
N ASP A 47 -21.04 -16.97 -12.25
CA ASP A 47 -21.04 -17.30 -13.68
C ASP A 47 -19.62 -17.51 -14.26
N ALA A 48 -18.58 -17.46 -13.42
CA ALA A 48 -17.24 -17.80 -13.88
C ALA A 48 -17.17 -19.31 -14.17
N PRO A 49 -16.57 -19.74 -15.30
CA PRO A 49 -16.30 -21.16 -15.51
C PRO A 49 -15.48 -21.67 -14.34
N ALA A 50 -15.73 -22.91 -13.90
CA ALA A 50 -14.96 -23.61 -12.86
C ALA A 50 -13.51 -23.93 -13.32
N ALA A 51 -12.87 -22.98 -14.00
CA ALA A 51 -11.43 -22.95 -14.17
C ALA A 51 -10.86 -22.60 -12.81
N ALA A 52 -10.06 -23.53 -12.31
CA ALA A 52 -9.24 -23.44 -11.11
C ALA A 52 -9.16 -22.02 -10.56
N SER A 53 -9.70 -21.85 -9.35
CA SER A 53 -9.14 -20.88 -8.43
C SER A 53 -7.66 -21.20 -8.36
N THR A 54 -6.85 -20.58 -9.22
CA THR A 54 -5.50 -20.20 -8.86
C THR A 54 -5.72 -19.24 -7.71
N ALA A 55 -5.95 -19.82 -6.53
CA ALA A 55 -5.39 -19.28 -5.32
C ALA A 55 -3.98 -18.92 -5.74
N VAL A 56 -3.74 -17.62 -5.89
CA VAL A 56 -2.38 -17.11 -5.82
C VAL A 56 -2.01 -17.37 -4.36
N SER A 57 -1.71 -18.63 -4.06
CA SER A 57 -0.89 -18.97 -2.93
C SER A 57 0.45 -18.38 -3.35
N VAL A 58 0.63 -17.11 -3.00
CA VAL A 58 1.96 -16.57 -2.81
C VAL A 58 2.53 -17.53 -1.78
N ALA A 59 3.34 -18.48 -2.24
CA ALA A 59 4.13 -19.30 -1.35
C ALA A 59 4.93 -18.28 -0.54
N LEU A 60 4.48 -18.04 0.70
CA LEU A 60 5.11 -17.11 1.60
C LEU A 60 6.56 -17.56 1.68
N GLY A 61 7.46 -16.77 1.11
CA GLY A 61 8.87 -17.02 1.34
C GLY A 61 9.12 -16.94 2.85
N PRO A 62 10.23 -17.49 3.36
CA PRO A 62 10.60 -17.31 4.77
C PRO A 62 10.51 -15.84 5.22
N LEU A 63 10.85 -14.91 4.32
CA LEU A 63 10.74 -13.46 4.52
C LEU A 63 9.29 -12.95 4.66
N ASP A 64 8.32 -13.57 3.98
CA ASP A 64 6.91 -13.17 4.09
C ASP A 64 6.30 -13.68 5.41
N ALA A 65 6.71 -14.86 5.87
CA ALA A 65 6.34 -15.37 7.18
C ALA A 65 6.92 -14.51 8.32
N ASP A 66 8.19 -14.11 8.21
CA ASP A 66 8.83 -13.19 9.15
C ASP A 66 8.17 -11.81 9.14
N ARG A 67 7.82 -11.29 7.96
CA ARG A 67 7.07 -10.04 7.83
C ARG A 67 5.69 -10.13 8.48
N ALA A 68 4.96 -11.23 8.27
CA ALA A 68 3.66 -11.46 8.89
C ALA A 68 3.78 -11.52 10.42
N ARG A 69 4.82 -12.19 10.94
CA ARG A 69 5.11 -12.24 12.37
C ARG A 69 5.42 -10.87 12.94
N LEU A 70 6.21 -10.05 12.24
CA LEU A 70 6.54 -8.70 12.66
C LEU A 70 5.30 -7.80 12.71
N VAL A 71 4.42 -7.91 11.71
CA VAL A 71 3.12 -7.20 11.69
C VAL A 71 2.27 -7.64 12.88
N ALA A 72 2.14 -8.94 13.15
CA ALA A 72 1.36 -9.45 14.28
C ALA A 72 1.86 -8.92 15.63
N LEU A 73 3.18 -8.97 15.87
CA LEU A 73 3.80 -8.43 17.08
C LEU A 73 3.57 -6.93 17.24
N PHE A 74 3.67 -6.17 16.14
CA PHE A 74 3.41 -4.74 16.16
C PHE A 74 1.93 -4.45 16.45
N THR A 75 1.01 -5.17 15.81
CA THR A 75 -0.43 -5.03 16.04
C THR A 75 -0.80 -5.33 17.49
N GLU A 76 -0.28 -6.41 18.07
CA GLU A 76 -0.49 -6.73 19.49
C GLU A 76 0.04 -5.62 20.40
N THR A 77 1.24 -5.10 20.09
CA THR A 77 1.84 -3.98 20.84
C THR A 77 0.95 -2.75 20.80
N VAL A 78 0.52 -2.32 19.60
CA VAL A 78 -0.35 -1.15 19.43
C VAL A 78 -1.73 -1.37 20.06
N ALA A 79 -2.28 -2.58 20.00
CA ALA A 79 -3.56 -2.91 20.62
C ALA A 79 -3.53 -2.83 22.16
N ALA A 80 -2.35 -2.99 22.77
CA ALA A 80 -2.15 -2.84 24.21
C ALA A 80 -1.88 -1.39 24.64
N MET A 81 -1.72 -0.46 23.69
CA MET A 81 -1.44 0.95 23.98
C MET A 81 -2.74 1.72 24.32
N PRO A 82 -2.68 2.70 25.23
CA PRO A 82 -3.78 3.65 25.44
C PRO A 82 -4.09 4.45 24.17
N ASP A 83 -5.38 4.71 23.92
CA ASP A 83 -5.85 5.44 22.73
C ASP A 83 -5.20 6.83 22.58
N ASP A 84 -4.96 7.52 23.70
CA ASP A 84 -4.35 8.85 23.72
C ASP A 84 -2.84 8.83 23.39
N GLU A 85 -2.17 7.71 23.64
CA GLU A 85 -0.78 7.49 23.23
C GLU A 85 -0.70 7.21 21.73
N VAL A 86 -1.58 6.35 21.21
CA VAL A 86 -1.69 6.07 19.77
C VAL A 86 -2.02 7.36 19.00
N ALA A 87 -2.98 8.14 19.50
CA ALA A 87 -3.36 9.42 18.88
C ALA A 87 -2.18 10.40 18.82
N ARG A 88 -1.37 10.48 19.89
CA ARG A 88 -0.15 11.31 19.92
C ARG A 88 0.88 10.85 18.90
N MET A 89 1.13 9.53 18.80
CA MET A 89 2.06 8.99 17.80
C MET A 89 1.63 9.29 16.36
N ILE A 90 0.32 9.19 16.07
CA ILE A 90 -0.22 9.53 14.75
C ILE A 90 -0.02 11.02 14.47
N ALA A 91 -0.37 11.89 15.43
CA ALA A 91 -0.20 13.33 15.27
C ALA A 91 1.25 13.73 15.01
N ASP A 92 2.20 13.14 15.74
CA ASP A 92 3.64 13.36 15.55
C ASP A 92 4.11 12.87 14.17
N ALA A 93 3.65 11.69 13.74
CA ALA A 93 3.98 11.15 12.42
C ALA A 93 3.43 12.02 11.29
N ASP A 94 2.19 12.50 11.43
CA ASP A 94 1.56 13.41 10.47
C ASP A 94 2.26 14.76 10.42
N GLN A 95 2.63 15.31 11.58
CA GLN A 95 3.40 16.56 11.65
C GLN A 95 4.75 16.42 10.94
N ARG A 96 5.49 15.34 11.20
CA ARG A 96 6.77 15.07 10.51
C ARG A 96 6.58 14.98 9.00
N ARG A 97 5.56 14.23 8.55
CA ARG A 97 5.25 14.10 7.11
C ARG A 97 4.91 15.44 6.47
N ARG A 98 4.14 16.30 7.15
CA ARG A 98 3.82 17.64 6.66
C ARG A 98 5.08 18.48 6.50
N LEU A 99 5.96 18.48 7.50
CA LEU A 99 7.23 19.21 7.43
C LEU A 99 8.11 18.71 6.27
N GLU A 100 8.25 17.40 6.10
CA GLU A 100 8.99 16.83 4.96
C GLU A 100 8.38 17.23 3.61
N GLN A 101 7.05 17.28 3.52
CA GLN A 101 6.36 17.73 2.32
C GLN A 101 6.58 19.24 2.06
N GLU A 102 6.51 20.08 3.09
CA GLU A 102 6.79 21.51 2.98
C GLU A 102 8.25 21.76 2.57
N GLU A 103 9.22 21.04 3.14
CA GLU A 103 10.63 21.09 2.72
C GLU A 103 10.77 20.73 1.23
N ALA A 104 10.14 19.63 0.81
CA ALA A 104 10.11 19.21 -0.58
C ALA A 104 9.45 20.25 -1.53
N GLU A 105 8.40 20.92 -1.08
CA GLU A 105 7.71 21.98 -1.82
C GLU A 105 8.54 23.26 -1.91
N ARG A 106 9.44 23.54 -0.96
CA ARG A 106 10.36 24.69 -1.01
C ARG A 106 11.54 24.52 -1.97
N ILE A 107 11.84 23.30 -2.41
CA ILE A 107 12.96 23.05 -3.34
C ILE A 107 12.74 23.84 -4.65
N ASP A 108 13.62 24.79 -4.93
CA ASP A 108 13.70 25.43 -6.24
C ASP A 108 14.61 24.59 -7.15
N PRO A 109 14.07 23.88 -8.16
CA PRO A 109 14.86 23.00 -9.01
C PRO A 109 15.91 23.75 -9.84
N ALA A 110 15.81 25.08 -10.00
CA ALA A 110 16.81 25.87 -10.72
C ALA A 110 18.06 26.17 -9.88
N GLN A 111 17.96 26.09 -8.56
CA GLN A 111 19.05 26.41 -7.62
C GLN A 111 19.75 25.17 -7.03
N VAL A 112 19.28 23.97 -7.35
CA VAL A 112 19.88 22.72 -6.87
C VAL A 112 21.24 22.47 -7.55
N THR A 113 22.28 22.23 -6.75
CA THR A 113 23.63 21.85 -7.21
C THR A 113 23.86 20.34 -7.12
N VAL A 114 24.97 19.86 -7.68
CA VAL A 114 25.36 18.44 -7.59
C VAL A 114 25.63 18.04 -6.14
N GLU A 115 26.29 18.89 -5.37
CA GLU A 115 26.59 18.66 -3.95
C GLU A 115 25.30 18.58 -3.13
N ALA A 116 24.30 19.41 -3.46
CA ALA A 116 22.99 19.35 -2.82
C ALA A 116 22.31 17.99 -3.05
N ILE A 117 22.35 17.44 -4.26
CA ILE A 117 21.75 16.13 -4.60
C ILE A 117 22.30 15.00 -3.74
N GLU A 118 23.59 15.02 -3.41
CA GLU A 118 24.21 13.98 -2.58
C GLU A 118 23.68 14.00 -1.14
N LEU A 119 23.38 15.20 -0.63
CA LEU A 119 22.86 15.43 0.72
C LEU A 119 21.33 15.30 0.83
N MET A 120 20.62 15.36 -0.29
CA MET A 120 19.16 15.28 -0.31
C MET A 120 18.64 13.94 0.19
N LYS A 121 17.61 14.01 1.01
CA LYS A 121 16.79 12.88 1.43
C LYS A 121 15.98 12.35 0.26
N ARG A 122 15.54 11.10 0.38
CA ARG A 122 14.76 10.40 -0.66
C ARG A 122 13.53 11.19 -1.12
N HIS A 123 12.74 11.76 -0.19
CA HIS A 123 11.53 12.52 -0.55
C HIS A 123 11.87 13.82 -1.31
N GLU A 124 13.00 14.46 -0.99
CA GLU A 124 13.50 15.65 -1.67
C GLU A 124 13.92 15.33 -3.11
N LEU A 125 14.62 14.21 -3.32
CA LEU A 125 15.00 13.73 -4.66
C LEU A 125 13.77 13.47 -5.55
N PHE A 126 12.74 12.82 -5.00
CA PHE A 126 11.47 12.64 -5.72
C PHE A 126 10.80 13.97 -6.07
N ALA A 127 10.78 14.92 -5.14
CA ALA A 127 10.17 16.23 -5.36
C ALA A 127 10.92 17.05 -6.41
N PHE A 128 12.26 17.05 -6.37
CA PHE A 128 13.11 17.67 -7.38
C PHE A 128 12.85 17.10 -8.78
N LEU A 129 12.89 15.78 -8.92
CA LEU A 129 12.66 15.10 -10.20
C LEU A 129 11.26 15.38 -10.74
N ARG A 130 10.23 15.32 -9.88
CA ARG A 130 8.85 15.67 -10.25
C ARG A 130 8.74 17.11 -10.74
N LYS A 131 9.39 18.07 -10.07
CA LYS A 131 9.39 19.50 -10.47
C LYS A 131 10.15 19.75 -11.79
N ARG A 132 11.14 18.92 -12.11
CA ARG A 132 11.81 18.88 -13.42
C ARG A 132 11.00 18.14 -14.50
N GLY A 133 9.80 17.63 -14.18
CA GLY A 133 8.95 16.87 -15.10
C GLY A 133 9.37 15.40 -15.28
N ILE A 134 10.33 14.91 -14.49
CA ILE A 134 10.83 13.54 -14.57
C ILE A 134 9.98 12.65 -13.66
N ARG A 135 9.27 11.70 -14.26
CA ARG A 135 8.46 10.74 -13.54
C ARG A 135 9.32 9.57 -13.09
N VAL A 136 9.36 9.31 -11.78
CA VAL A 136 10.00 8.14 -11.19
C VAL A 136 8.95 7.26 -10.54
N VAL A 137 8.95 5.97 -10.87
CA VAL A 137 8.01 4.97 -10.34
C VAL A 137 8.77 4.04 -9.38
N PRO A 138 8.34 3.89 -8.13
CA PRO A 138 8.90 2.89 -7.21
C PRO A 138 8.65 1.45 -7.68
N PRO A 139 9.49 0.47 -7.30
CA PRO A 139 10.65 0.59 -6.41
C PRO A 139 11.90 1.08 -7.16
N VAL A 140 12.57 2.08 -6.57
CA VAL A 140 13.83 2.66 -7.08
C VAL A 140 14.74 2.90 -5.89
N ASP A 141 16.02 2.58 -5.98
CA ASP A 141 16.97 2.85 -4.89
C ASP A 141 17.41 4.32 -4.86
N ASN A 142 18.12 4.71 -3.80
CA ASN A 142 18.57 6.09 -3.64
C ASN A 142 19.66 6.48 -4.66
N GLU A 143 20.51 5.55 -5.07
CA GLU A 143 21.58 5.84 -6.02
C GLU A 143 21.02 6.15 -7.41
N THR A 144 20.01 5.38 -7.84
CA THR A 144 19.28 5.64 -9.09
C THR A 144 18.56 6.97 -9.04
N LEU A 145 17.96 7.35 -7.90
CA LEU A 145 17.34 8.66 -7.73
C LEU A 145 18.38 9.80 -7.88
N ARG A 146 19.55 9.66 -7.27
CA ARG A 146 20.64 10.64 -7.40
C ARG A 146 21.19 10.70 -8.82
N ALA A 147 21.40 9.56 -9.47
CA ALA A 147 21.85 9.50 -10.86
C ALA A 147 20.87 10.23 -11.79
N ASN A 148 19.56 9.99 -11.64
CA ASN A 148 18.53 10.70 -12.38
C ASN A 148 18.54 12.20 -12.08
N ALA A 149 18.75 12.59 -10.81
CA ALA A 149 18.80 13.99 -10.42
C ALA A 149 20.02 14.70 -11.03
N ARG A 150 21.20 14.05 -11.03
CA ARG A 150 22.42 14.55 -11.67
C ARG A 150 22.22 14.73 -13.18
N ALA A 151 21.62 13.75 -13.85
CA ALA A 151 21.29 13.84 -15.26
C ALA A 151 20.34 15.02 -15.57
N ALA A 152 19.39 15.31 -14.67
CA ALA A 152 18.44 16.41 -14.82
C ALA A 152 19.05 17.82 -14.66
N LEU A 153 20.25 17.93 -14.09
CA LEU A 153 21.00 19.20 -14.01
C LEU A 153 21.74 19.53 -15.31
N ALA A 154 22.07 18.53 -16.13
CA ALA A 154 22.72 18.76 -17.40
C ALA A 154 21.76 19.53 -18.33
N PRO A 155 22.22 20.59 -19.02
CA PRO A 155 21.38 21.26 -20.01
C PRO A 155 20.96 20.26 -21.08
N ALA A 156 19.66 20.26 -21.43
CA ALA A 156 19.16 19.46 -22.54
C ALA A 156 19.98 19.81 -23.79
N SER A 157 20.69 18.81 -24.31
CA SER A 157 21.46 18.92 -25.56
C SER A 157 20.53 19.05 -26.76
#